data_AF-A0A2E9HY09-F1
#
_entry.id   AF-A0A2E9HY09-F1
#
_cell.length_a   1.000
_cell.length_b   1.000
_cell.length_c   1.000
_cell.angle_alpha   90.00
_cell.angle_beta   90.00
_cell.angle_gamma   90.00
#
_symmetry.space_group_name_H-M   'P 1'
#
loop_
_entity.id
_entity.type
_entity.pdbx_description
1 polymer ?
#
loop_
_entity_poly.entity_id
_entity_poly.type
_entity_poly.pdbx_seq_one_letter_code
_entity_poly.pdbx_strand_id
1 'polypeptide(L)'
;EDGLADGLMGEDGLVGGLLGGGDGLTDGLLGEDGLVDGLLGGEDGLADGLLGEDGLVGGLLGGEDGLTDGLLGEDGLVGGLLGGGDGLTDGLLGDDGLVGGLVGGLLGGLSGDSSEEFS
;
A
#
# COMPACT_ATOMS: atom_id res chain seq x y z
N GLU A 1 -46.28 41.26 -11.15
CA GLU A 1 -44.98 40.94 -10.53
C GLU A 1 -44.50 39.52 -10.90
N ASP A 2 -44.95 38.97 -12.03
CA ASP A 2 -44.87 37.53 -12.28
C ASP A 2 -43.48 37.04 -12.71
N GLY A 3 -42.65 37.92 -13.28
CA GLY A 3 -41.31 37.55 -13.78
C GLY A 3 -40.27 37.25 -12.70
N LEU A 4 -40.45 37.78 -11.47
CA LEU A 4 -39.53 37.50 -10.36
C LEU A 4 -39.77 36.11 -9.76
N ALA A 5 -41.04 35.74 -9.60
CA ALA A 5 -41.41 34.41 -9.11
C ALA A 5 -41.02 33.34 -10.13
N ASP A 6 -41.25 33.60 -11.43
CA ASP A 6 -40.88 32.70 -12.52
C ASP A 6 -39.35 32.50 -12.61
N GLY A 7 -38.57 33.58 -12.53
CA GLY A 7 -37.10 33.48 -12.54
C GLY A 7 -36.48 32.81 -11.28
N LEU A 8 -37.22 32.75 -10.17
CA LEU A 8 -36.77 32.06 -8.95
C LEU A 8 -37.25 30.61 -8.90
N MET A 9 -38.53 30.36 -9.18
CA MET A 9 -39.22 29.08 -8.92
C MET A 9 -39.57 28.27 -10.16
N GLY A 10 -39.45 28.82 -11.36
CA GLY A 10 -39.64 28.06 -12.60
C GLY A 10 -38.58 26.97 -12.77
N GLU A 11 -38.86 26.01 -13.66
CA GLU A 11 -37.94 24.90 -14.02
C GLU A 11 -36.56 25.43 -14.44
N ASP A 12 -36.55 26.48 -15.27
CA ASP A 12 -35.34 27.18 -15.71
C ASP A 12 -34.89 28.30 -14.74
N GLY A 13 -35.65 28.50 -13.66
CA GLY A 13 -35.36 29.48 -12.61
C GLY A 13 -34.24 29.00 -11.69
N LEU A 14 -33.74 29.88 -10.81
CA LEU A 14 -32.62 29.54 -9.92
C LEU A 14 -32.86 28.30 -9.05
N VAL A 15 -34.07 28.14 -8.51
CA VAL A 15 -34.43 26.99 -7.68
C VAL A 15 -34.63 25.75 -8.54
N GLY A 16 -35.23 25.87 -9.72
CA GLY A 16 -35.39 24.77 -10.67
C GLY A 16 -34.05 24.26 -11.20
N GLY A 17 -33.12 25.13 -11.59
CA GLY A 17 -31.78 24.70 -12.01
C GLY A 17 -30.92 24.15 -10.86
N LEU A 18 -31.20 24.53 -9.61
CA LEU A 18 -30.46 24.01 -8.45
C LEU A 18 -31.04 22.68 -7.95
N LEU A 19 -32.36 22.59 -7.82
CA LEU A 19 -33.10 21.51 -7.13
C LEU A 19 -34.06 20.72 -8.04
N GLY A 20 -34.16 21.08 -9.32
CA GLY A 20 -34.98 20.39 -10.31
C GLY A 20 -34.52 18.94 -10.47
N GLY A 21 -35.48 18.03 -10.58
CA GLY A 21 -35.20 16.60 -10.59
C GLY A 21 -34.73 16.13 -11.97
N GLY A 22 -33.59 15.43 -12.03
CA GLY A 22 -33.04 14.79 -13.23
C GLY A 22 -31.93 15.58 -13.94
N ASP A 23 -31.91 16.91 -13.76
CA ASP A 23 -31.00 17.81 -14.46
C ASP A 23 -30.55 19.02 -13.61
N GLY A 24 -31.07 19.14 -12.38
CA GLY A 24 -30.62 20.13 -11.43
C GLY A 24 -29.20 19.84 -10.89
N LEU A 25 -28.49 20.90 -10.48
CA LEU A 25 -27.13 20.78 -9.96
C LEU A 25 -27.05 19.83 -8.75
N THR A 26 -28.07 19.79 -7.88
CA THR A 26 -28.07 18.84 -6.76
C THR A 26 -28.12 17.40 -7.21
N ASP A 27 -28.84 17.10 -8.30
CA ASP A 27 -28.93 15.74 -8.85
C ASP A 27 -27.59 15.33 -9.49
N GLY A 28 -26.96 16.23 -10.27
CA GLY A 28 -25.63 15.98 -10.82
C GLY A 28 -24.51 15.86 -9.78
N LEU A 29 -24.71 16.38 -8.56
CA LEU A 29 -23.73 16.24 -7.47
C LEU A 29 -24.01 15.06 -6.56
N LEU A 30 -25.26 14.84 -6.17
CA LEU A 30 -25.67 13.93 -5.08
C LEU A 30 -26.65 12.84 -5.53
N GLY A 31 -27.09 12.86 -6.79
CA GLY A 31 -27.92 11.81 -7.37
C GLY A 31 -27.15 10.51 -7.57
N GLU A 32 -27.87 9.49 -8.03
CA GLU A 32 -27.41 8.09 -8.15
C GLU A 32 -26.33 7.88 -9.22
N ASP A 33 -26.04 8.90 -10.03
CA ASP A 33 -24.89 8.95 -10.96
C ASP A 33 -24.10 10.27 -10.79
N GLY A 34 -24.30 10.94 -9.66
CA GLY A 34 -23.72 12.23 -9.36
C GLY A 34 -22.23 12.13 -9.04
N LEU A 35 -21.54 13.28 -8.99
CA LEU A 35 -20.12 13.31 -8.68
C LEU A 35 -19.75 12.67 -7.35
N VAL A 36 -20.59 12.84 -6.32
CA VAL A 36 -20.35 12.24 -5.00
C VAL A 36 -20.51 10.74 -5.06
N ASP A 37 -21.50 10.24 -5.80
CA ASP A 37 -21.70 8.81 -5.99
C ASP A 37 -20.53 8.18 -6.78
N GLY A 38 -20.10 8.78 -7.89
CA GLY A 38 -18.93 8.27 -8.62
C GLY A 38 -17.61 8.31 -7.81
N LEU A 39 -17.49 9.21 -6.83
CA LEU A 39 -16.29 9.27 -5.98
C LEU A 39 -16.36 8.34 -4.76
N LEU A 40 -17.50 8.29 -4.08
CA LEU A 40 -17.67 7.70 -2.75
C LEU A 40 -18.78 6.64 -2.69
N GLY A 41 -19.48 6.42 -3.79
CA GLY A 41 -20.61 5.51 -3.90
C GLY A 41 -20.12 4.08 -3.99
N GLY A 42 -20.33 3.34 -2.89
CA GLY A 42 -20.17 1.90 -2.82
C GLY A 42 -18.85 1.36 -3.39
N GLU A 43 -18.93 0.15 -3.90
CA GLU A 43 -17.83 -0.66 -4.42
C GLU A 43 -17.36 -0.22 -5.83
N ASP A 44 -18.18 0.56 -6.54
CA ASP A 44 -17.84 1.07 -7.88
C ASP A 44 -17.24 2.50 -7.83
N GLY A 45 -17.23 3.13 -6.65
CA GLY A 45 -16.70 4.45 -6.43
C GLY A 45 -15.17 4.50 -6.51
N LEU A 46 -14.63 5.64 -6.96
CA LEU A 46 -13.17 5.82 -7.03
C LEU A 46 -12.46 5.61 -5.69
N ALA A 47 -13.10 5.97 -4.58
CA ALA A 47 -12.54 5.77 -3.26
C ALA A 47 -12.37 4.29 -2.93
N ASP A 48 -13.30 3.42 -3.33
CA ASP A 48 -13.18 1.97 -3.13
C ASP A 48 -12.07 1.39 -4.01
N GLY A 49 -12.04 1.75 -5.31
CA GLY A 49 -10.97 1.31 -6.20
C GLY A 49 -9.56 1.78 -5.81
N LEU A 50 -9.42 2.84 -5.01
CA LEU A 50 -8.13 3.30 -4.48
C LEU A 50 -7.83 2.75 -3.08
N LEU A 51 -8.78 2.83 -2.15
CA LEU A 51 -8.56 2.62 -0.72
C LEU A 51 -9.23 1.36 -0.17
N GLY A 52 -10.12 0.74 -0.94
CA GLY A 52 -10.68 -0.56 -0.64
C GLY A 52 -9.59 -1.61 -0.54
N GLU A 53 -9.94 -2.77 0.03
CA GLU A 53 -9.00 -3.86 0.31
C GLU A 53 -8.31 -4.37 -0.95
N ASP A 54 -9.08 -4.53 -2.03
CA ASP A 54 -8.58 -4.87 -3.37
C ASP A 54 -8.19 -3.63 -4.20
N GLY A 55 -8.35 -2.43 -3.64
CA GLY A 55 -8.00 -1.17 -4.26
C GLY A 55 -6.48 -1.00 -4.38
N LEU A 56 -6.03 0.01 -5.11
CA LEU A 56 -4.59 0.21 -5.37
C LEU A 56 -3.74 0.34 -4.08
N VAL A 57 -4.23 1.10 -3.10
CA VAL A 57 -3.55 1.29 -1.81
C VAL A 57 -3.75 0.08 -0.92
N GLY A 58 -4.94 -0.54 -0.92
CA GLY A 58 -5.21 -1.78 -0.20
C GLY A 58 -4.33 -2.92 -0.66
N GLY A 59 -4.23 -3.19 -1.96
CA GLY A 59 -3.34 -4.24 -2.47
C GLY A 59 -1.85 -3.95 -2.29
N LEU A 60 -1.44 -2.67 -2.20
CA LEU A 60 -0.04 -2.30 -2.00
C LEU A 60 0.39 -2.34 -0.53
N LEU A 61 -0.44 -1.81 0.36
CA LEU A 61 -0.12 -1.54 1.78
C LEU A 61 -1.04 -2.28 2.75
N GLY A 62 -2.06 -2.97 2.27
CA GLY A 62 -3.08 -3.62 3.07
C GLY A 62 -2.57 -4.93 3.61
N GLY A 63 -2.50 -5.01 4.94
CA GLY A 63 -2.33 -6.25 5.69
C GLY A 63 -1.16 -7.12 5.27
N GLU A 64 -1.26 -8.39 5.65
CA GLU A 64 -0.29 -9.46 5.42
C GLU A 64 -0.27 -9.96 3.96
N ASP A 65 -1.30 -9.63 3.17
CA ASP A 65 -1.38 -10.01 1.75
C ASP A 65 -0.93 -8.88 0.80
N GLY A 66 -0.60 -7.71 1.35
CA GLY A 66 -0.16 -6.55 0.59
C GLY A 66 1.22 -6.76 -0.01
N LEU A 67 1.47 -6.14 -1.17
CA LEU A 67 2.77 -6.24 -1.85
C LEU A 67 3.93 -5.78 -0.95
N THR A 68 3.70 -4.77 -0.11
CA THR A 68 4.70 -4.29 0.84
C THR A 68 5.06 -5.35 1.88
N ASP A 69 4.09 -6.13 2.36
CA ASP A 69 4.38 -7.23 3.29
C ASP A 69 5.16 -8.35 2.59
N GLY A 70 4.72 -8.77 1.39
CA GLY A 70 5.44 -9.76 0.60
C GLY A 70 6.88 -9.34 0.21
N LEU A 71 7.18 -8.04 0.17
CA LEU A 71 8.53 -7.53 -0.11
C LEU A 71 9.35 -7.27 1.16
N LEU A 72 8.79 -6.62 2.16
CA LEU A 72 9.50 -6.07 3.32
C LEU A 72 9.15 -6.73 4.65
N GLY A 73 8.09 -7.52 4.69
CA GLY A 73 7.73 -8.35 5.84
C GLY A 73 8.85 -9.32 6.19
N GLU A 74 8.77 -9.91 7.38
CA GLU A 74 9.80 -10.79 7.92
C GLU A 74 10.06 -12.00 7.01
N ASP A 75 8.98 -12.59 6.49
CA ASP A 75 9.01 -13.67 5.50
C ASP A 75 9.02 -13.16 4.05
N GLY A 76 8.97 -11.84 3.86
CA GLY A 76 9.02 -11.20 2.56
C GLY A 76 10.39 -11.32 1.90
N LEU A 77 10.50 -10.93 0.64
CA LEU A 77 11.74 -11.11 -0.11
C LEU A 77 12.97 -10.43 0.53
N VAL A 78 12.81 -9.21 1.03
CA VAL A 78 13.88 -8.48 1.72
C VAL A 78 14.08 -9.02 3.14
N GLY A 79 13.00 -9.36 3.86
CA GLY A 79 13.07 -9.98 5.18
C GLY A 79 13.78 -11.33 5.15
N GLY A 80 13.46 -12.23 4.24
CA GLY A 80 14.16 -13.51 4.10
C GLY A 80 15.60 -13.37 3.58
N LEU A 81 15.93 -12.30 2.85
CA LEU A 81 17.29 -12.06 2.39
C LEU A 81 18.18 -11.44 3.47
N LEU A 82 17.68 -10.42 4.17
CA LEU A 82 18.43 -9.54 5.07
C LEU A 82 18.01 -9.62 6.54
N GLY A 83 16.98 -10.42 6.84
CA GLY A 83 16.44 -10.64 8.18
C GLY A 83 17.52 -11.18 9.11
N GLY A 84 17.59 -10.62 10.31
CA GLY A 84 18.66 -10.93 11.25
C GLY A 84 18.44 -12.27 11.95
N GLY A 85 19.42 -13.17 11.86
CA GLY A 85 19.48 -14.45 12.58
C GLY A 85 19.19 -15.68 11.70
N ASP A 86 18.45 -15.49 10.61
CA ASP A 86 17.91 -16.55 9.76
C ASP A 86 17.80 -16.14 8.29
N GLY A 87 18.08 -14.88 7.97
CA GLY A 87 18.16 -14.41 6.58
C GLY A 87 19.35 -15.01 5.83
N LEU A 88 19.23 -15.09 4.51
CA LEU A 88 20.26 -15.66 3.64
C LEU A 88 21.63 -14.97 3.83
N THR A 89 21.66 -13.65 4.05
CA THR A 89 22.92 -12.95 4.33
C THR A 89 23.57 -13.38 5.64
N ASP A 90 22.80 -13.68 6.67
CA ASP A 90 23.35 -14.16 7.94
C ASP A 90 23.90 -15.58 7.79
N GLY A 91 23.15 -16.46 7.12
CA GLY A 91 23.62 -17.82 6.81
C GLY A 91 24.86 -17.88 5.90
N LEU A 92 25.10 -16.85 5.08
CA LEU A 92 26.29 -16.78 4.22
C LEU A 92 27.46 -16.03 4.87
N LEU A 93 27.20 -14.90 5.53
CA LEU A 93 28.23 -13.94 5.94
C LEU A 93 28.32 -13.76 7.46
N GLY A 94 27.36 -14.25 8.23
CA GLY A 94 27.43 -14.26 9.69
C GLY A 94 28.63 -15.06 10.19
N ASP A 95 28.98 -14.89 11.46
CA ASP A 95 30.14 -15.54 12.07
C ASP A 95 30.05 -17.08 11.99
N ASP A 96 28.83 -17.61 12.17
CA ASP A 96 28.50 -19.04 11.99
C ASP A 96 28.05 -19.38 10.55
N GLY A 97 27.99 -18.38 9.68
CA GLY A 97 27.65 -18.53 8.28
C GLY A 97 28.77 -19.16 7.46
N LEU A 98 28.47 -19.52 6.21
CA LEU A 98 29.41 -20.24 5.34
C LEU A 98 30.79 -19.55 5.22
N VAL A 99 30.78 -18.24 4.97
CA VAL A 99 32.01 -17.45 4.79
C VAL A 99 32.66 -17.15 6.14
N GLY A 100 31.89 -16.77 7.16
CA GLY A 100 32.41 -16.52 8.51
C GLY A 100 33.11 -17.73 9.10
N GLY A 101 32.48 -18.91 8.99
CA GLY A 101 33.05 -20.18 9.43
C GLY A 101 34.29 -20.60 8.65
N LEU A 102 34.34 -20.37 7.33
CA LEU A 102 35.53 -20.66 6.52
C LEU A 102 36.71 -19.76 6.90
N VAL A 103 36.46 -18.45 7.04
CA VAL A 103 37.49 -17.48 7.42
C VAL A 103 37.97 -17.73 8.85
N GLY A 104 37.05 -17.91 9.79
CA GLY A 104 37.36 -18.22 11.18
C GLY A 104 38.15 -19.53 11.32
N GLY A 105 37.75 -20.58 10.59
CA GLY A 105 38.45 -21.86 10.56
C GLY A 105 39.85 -21.77 9.98
N LEU A 106 40.03 -21.02 8.87
CA LEU A 106 41.34 -20.82 8.26
C LEU A 106 42.27 -20.00 9.17
N LEU A 107 41.80 -18.85 9.67
CA LEU A 107 42.60 -18.00 10.57
C LEU A 107 42.92 -18.70 11.88
N GLY A 108 41.97 -19.45 12.44
CA GLY A 108 42.17 -20.28 13.62
C GLY A 108 43.19 -21.39 13.38
N GLY A 109 43.10 -22.08 12.23
CA GLY A 109 44.05 -23.14 11.85
C GLY A 109 45.47 -22.63 11.66
N LEU A 110 45.66 -21.49 10.99
CA LEU A 110 46.97 -20.85 10.79
C LEU A 110 47.59 -20.36 12.11
N SER A 111 46.76 -19.88 13.03
CA SER A 111 47.22 -19.44 14.36
C SER A 111 47.51 -20.62 15.31
N GLY A 112 46.82 -21.74 15.12
CA GLY A 112 47.04 -22.98 15.87
C GLY A 112 48.33 -23.69 15.47
N ASP A 113 48.62 -23.76 14.17
CA ASP A 113 49.82 -24.42 13.61
C ASP A 113 51.13 -23.75 14.07
N SER A 114 51.11 -22.43 14.29
CA SER A 114 52.28 -21.68 14.79
C SER A 114 52.55 -21.82 16.30
N SER A 115 51.68 -22.52 17.04
CA SER A 115 51.85 -22.76 18.49
C SER A 115 52.43 -24.14 18.84
N GLU A 116 52.54 -25.06 17.88
CA GLU A 116 53.09 -26.41 18.12
C GLU A 116 54.58 -26.56 17.75
N GLU A 117 55.23 -25.54 17.16
CA GLU A 117 56.65 -25.61 16.75
C GLU A 117 57.65 -25.29 17.89
N PHE A 118 57.17 -24.93 19.08
CA PHE A 118 58.03 -24.69 20.26
C PHE A 118 57.54 -25.46 21.49
N SER A 119 57.80 -26.76 21.54
CA SER A 119 57.80 -27.55 22.79
C SER A 119 58.86 -28.65 22.75
#